data_AF-S2XSP4-F1
#
_entry.id   AF-S2XSP4-F1
#
_cell.length_a   1.000
_cell.length_b   1.000
_cell.length_c   1.000
_cell.angle_alpha   90.00
_cell.angle_beta   90.00
_cell.angle_gamma   90.00
#
_symmetry.space_group_name_H-M   'P 1'
#
loop_
_entity.id
_entity.type
_entity.pdbx_description
1 polymer ?
#
loop_
_entity_poly.entity_id
_entity_poly.type
_entity_poly.pdbx_seq_one_letter_code
_entity_poly.pdbx_strand_id
1 'polypeptide(L)' 'MQSNYKLLMFALSVLILFQMFFGYYYLLGDGAVTSSPYLGVVSLILGVILMMVMASIYRYHQKNK' A
#
# COMPACT_ATOMS: atom_id res chain seq x y z
N MET A 1 0.54 -22.41 9.11
CA MET A 1 0.14 -21.48 8.02
C MET A 1 -0.58 -20.20 8.47
N GLN A 2 -1.36 -20.18 9.57
CA GLN A 2 -2.07 -18.95 10.01
C GLN A 2 -1.18 -17.80 10.53
N SER A 3 -0.04 -18.09 11.17
CA SER A 3 0.86 -17.04 11.70
C SER A 3 1.42 -16.16 10.58
N ASN A 4 1.84 -16.77 9.47
CA ASN A 4 2.39 -16.06 8.31
C ASN A 4 1.37 -15.16 7.65
N TYR A 5 0.09 -15.55 7.59
CA TYR A 5 -0.99 -14.72 7.04
C TYR A 5 -1.15 -13.41 7.82
N LYS A 6 -1.17 -13.47 9.17
CA LYS A 6 -1.31 -12.27 10.01
C LYS A 6 -0.11 -11.32 9.84
N LEU A 7 1.11 -11.88 9.79
CA LEU A 7 2.33 -11.10 9.62
C LEU A 7 2.41 -10.45 8.23
N LEU A 8 1.97 -11.16 7.19
CA LEU A 8 1.93 -10.65 5.81
C LEU A 8 0.88 -9.54 5.64
N MET A 9 -0.31 -9.71 6.24
CA MET A 9 -1.35 -8.66 6.26
C MET A 9 -0.91 -7.43 7.06
N PHE A 10 -0.17 -7.61 8.15
CA PHE A 10 0.40 -6.52 8.93
C PHE A 10 1.45 -5.75 8.09
N ALA A 11 2.39 -6.46 7.46
CA ALA A 11 3.38 -5.84 6.58
C ALA A 11 2.74 -5.08 5.40
N LEU A 12 1.71 -5.66 4.76
CA LEU A 12 0.96 -4.99 3.70
C LEU A 12 0.27 -3.71 4.20
N SER A 13 -0.29 -3.75 5.41
CA SER A 13 -0.95 -2.59 6.01
C SER A 13 0.05 -1.46 6.31
N VAL A 14 1.24 -1.80 6.82
CA VAL A 14 2.34 -0.84 7.02
C VAL A 14 2.80 -0.25 5.69
N LEU A 15 2.96 -1.06 4.65
CA LEU A 15 3.31 -0.58 3.31
C LEU A 15 2.25 0.36 2.72
N ILE A 16 0.97 0.08 2.93
CA ILE A 16 -0.13 0.95 2.48
C ILE A 16 -0.08 2.29 3.22
N LEU A 17 0.17 2.30 4.53
CA LEU A 17 0.35 3.54 5.31
C LEU A 17 1.53 4.36 4.79
N PHE A 18 2.64 3.70 4.45
CA PHE A 18 3.77 4.37 3.81
C PHE A 18 3.38 4.99 2.46
N GLN A 19 2.59 4.31 1.63
CA GLN A 19 2.14 4.90 0.37
C GLN A 19 1.16 6.05 0.55
N MET A 20 0.30 6.02 1.57
CA MET A 20 -0.54 7.18 1.90
C MET A 20 0.29 8.38 2.36
N PHE A 21 1.33 8.14 3.17
CA PHE A 21 2.26 9.19 3.58
C PHE A 21 3.02 9.78 2.39
N PHE A 22 3.59 8.94 1.51
CA PHE A 22 4.30 9.41 0.33
C PHE A 22 3.38 10.09 -0.69
N GLY A 23 2.18 9.55 -0.90
CA GLY A 23 1.16 10.18 -1.73
C GLY A 23 0.82 11.57 -1.22
N TYR A 24 0.59 11.73 0.09
CA TYR A 24 0.37 13.04 0.70
C TYR A 24 1.59 13.94 0.54
N TYR A 25 2.79 13.47 0.87
CA TYR A 25 4.03 14.25 0.81
C TYR A 25 4.33 14.78 -0.60
N TYR A 26 4.15 13.95 -1.64
CA TYR A 26 4.48 14.33 -3.02
C TYR A 26 3.34 15.03 -3.78
N LEU A 27 2.09 14.91 -3.34
CA LEU A 27 0.95 15.58 -4.01
C LEU A 27 0.48 16.84 -3.27
N LEU A 28 0.60 16.87 -1.95
CA LEU A 28 0.03 17.91 -1.09
C LEU A 28 1.04 18.55 -0.12
N GLY A 29 2.16 17.87 0.15
CA GLY A 29 3.22 18.34 1.03
C GLY A 29 4.39 18.98 0.28
N ASP A 30 5.52 19.16 0.99
CA ASP A 30 6.72 19.79 0.43
C ASP A 30 7.27 19.09 -0.81
N GLY A 31 7.04 17.78 -0.95
CA GLY A 31 7.40 17.01 -2.14
C GLY A 31 6.70 17.49 -3.41
N ALA A 32 5.55 18.17 -3.33
CA ALA A 32 4.89 18.78 -4.49
C ALA A 32 5.68 20.00 -5.03
N VAL A 33 6.47 20.65 -4.17
CA VAL A 33 7.27 21.84 -4.50
C VAL A 33 8.70 21.45 -4.84
N THR A 34 9.28 20.50 -4.10
CA THR A 34 10.70 20.10 -4.24
C THR A 34 10.92 18.92 -5.18
N SER A 35 9.89 18.17 -5.52
CA SER A 35 10.00 16.92 -6.27
C SER A 35 8.91 16.81 -7.33
N SER A 36 9.07 15.84 -8.24
CA SER A 36 8.11 15.70 -9.32
C SER A 36 6.79 15.10 -8.82
N PRO A 37 5.63 15.71 -9.13
CA PRO A 37 4.31 15.19 -8.75
C PRO A 37 4.03 13.80 -9.34
N TYR A 38 4.79 13.37 -10.37
CA TYR A 38 4.75 12.00 -10.88
C TYR A 38 5.10 10.96 -9.82
N LEU A 39 5.97 11.27 -8.85
CA LEU A 39 6.32 10.35 -7.76
C LEU A 39 5.12 10.10 -6.83
N GLY A 40 4.29 11.12 -6.62
CA GLY A 40 3.03 10.98 -5.88
C GLY A 40 2.02 10.10 -6.61
N VAL A 41 1.90 10.26 -7.93
CA VAL A 41 1.03 9.40 -8.77
C VAL A 41 1.52 7.95 -8.76
N VAL A 42 2.83 7.72 -8.88
CA VAL A 42 3.43 6.37 -8.80
C VAL A 42 3.17 5.74 -7.43
N SER A 43 3.30 6.51 -6.35
CA SER A 43 2.98 6.07 -4.99
C SER A 43 1.52 5.64 -4.84
N LEU A 44 0.57 6.40 -5.41
CA LEU A 44 -0.85 6.03 -5.42
C LEU A 44 -1.11 4.75 -6.21
N ILE A 45 -0.50 4.59 -7.40
CA ILE A 45 -0.63 3.38 -8.22
C ILE A 45 -0.12 2.15 -7.44
N LEU A 46 1.05 2.27 -6.80
CA LEU A 46 1.59 1.22 -5.95
C LEU A 46 0.67 0.90 -4.76
N GLY A 47 0.09 1.92 -4.12
CA GLY A 47 -0.91 1.75 -3.06
C GLY A 47 -2.13 0.94 -3.52
N VAL A 48 -2.65 1.23 -4.72
CA VAL A 48 -3.77 0.49 -5.33
C VAL A 48 -3.39 -0.97 -5.59
N ILE A 49 -2.19 -1.23 -6.12
CA ILE A 49 -1.69 -2.59 -6.35
C ILE A 49 -1.60 -3.35 -5.02
N LEU A 50 -1.07 -2.74 -3.96
CA LEU A 50 -0.98 -3.36 -2.64
C LEU A 50 -2.37 -3.71 -2.07
N MET A 51 -3.37 -2.84 -2.26
CA MET A 51 -4.75 -3.13 -1.87
C MET A 51 -5.33 -4.32 -2.65
N MET A 52 -5.08 -4.43 -3.96
CA MET A 52 -5.51 -5.58 -4.75
C MET A 52 -4.86 -6.89 -4.28
N VAL A 53 -3.55 -6.86 -3.98
CA VAL A 53 -2.82 -8.01 -3.44
C VAL A 53 -3.40 -8.42 -2.08
N MET A 54 -3.63 -7.45 -1.18
CA MET A 54 -4.25 -7.70 0.12
C MET A 54 -5.65 -8.32 -0.01
N ALA A 55 -6.47 -7.82 -0.94
CA ALA A 55 -7.80 -8.37 -1.23
C ALA A 55 -7.72 -9.80 -1.79
N SER A 56 -6.75 -10.07 -2.67
CA SER A 56 -6.53 -11.41 -3.23
C SER A 56 -6.11 -12.41 -2.15
N ILE A 57 -5.17 -12.02 -1.29
CA ILE A 57 -4.70 -12.84 -0.15
C ILE A 57 -5.84 -13.08 0.85
N TYR A 58 -6.63 -12.05 1.15
CA TYR A 58 -7.80 -12.17 2.02
C TYR A 58 -8.82 -13.17 1.46
N ARG A 59 -9.17 -13.06 0.17
CA ARG A 59 -10.09 -13.98 -0.51
C ARG A 59 -9.54 -15.41 -0.56
N TYR A 60 -8.25 -15.57 -0.84
CA TYR A 60 -7.60 -16.88 -0.86
C TYR A 60 -7.62 -17.52 0.54
N HIS A 61 -7.35 -16.75 1.59
CA HIS A 61 -7.39 -17.28 2.95
C HIS A 61 -8.82 -17.61 3.41
N GLN A 62 -9.81 -16.83 2.98
CA GLN A 62 -11.23 -17.11 3.25
C GLN A 62 -11.71 -18.38 2.53
N LYS A 63 -11.25 -18.63 1.30
CA LYS A 63 -11.63 -19.81 0.50
C LYS A 63 -10.94 -21.10 0.95
N ASN A 64 -9.75 -21.00 1.56
CA ASN A 64 -8.98 -22.15 2.07
C ASN A 64 -9.04 -22.30 3.61
N LYS A 65 -10.04 -21.66 4.24
CA LYS A 65 -10.40 -21.86 5.65
C LYS A 65 -11.66 -22.70 5.70
#